data_AF-A0A967HTU3-F1
#
_entry.id   AF-A0A967HTU3-F1
#
_cell.length_a   1.000
_cell.length_b   1.000
_cell.length_c   1.000
_cell.angle_alpha   90.00
_cell.angle_beta   90.00
_cell.angle_gamma   90.00
#
_symmetry.space_group_name_H-M   'P 1'
#
loop_
_entity.id
_entity.type
_entity.pdbx_description
1 polymer ?
#
loop_
_entity_poly.entity_id
_entity_poly.type
_entity_poly.pdbx_seq_one_letter_code
_entity_poly.pdbx_strand_id
1 'polypeptide(L)' 'MLARGFFLAPPTAPAVATDDPALAALYATRRRLEEAVAALRARKAAMDSTAYQEELEALLLRLARTNREIRTLEEGRREP' A
#
# COMPACT_ATOMS: atom_id res chain seq x y z
N MET A 1 23.05 -15.01 -20.80
CA MET A 1 22.23 -14.02 -20.07
C MET A 1 20.86 -14.62 -19.83
N LEU A 2 20.52 -15.00 -18.60
CA LEU A 2 19.19 -15.51 -18.26
C LEU A 2 18.35 -14.35 -17.70
N ALA A 3 17.36 -13.91 -18.47
CA ALA A 3 16.36 -12.96 -18.02
C ALA A 3 15.39 -13.68 -17.07
N ARG A 4 15.47 -13.37 -15.78
CA ARG A 4 14.58 -13.89 -14.76
C ARG A 4 13.34 -13.00 -14.69
N GLY A 5 12.27 -13.43 -15.36
CA GLY A 5 10.96 -12.82 -15.22
C GLY A 5 10.47 -13.01 -13.79
N PHE A 6 10.37 -11.92 -13.02
CA PHE A 6 9.67 -11.94 -11.75
C PHE A 6 8.17 -11.99 -12.04
N PHE A 7 7.57 -13.11 -11.67
CA PHE A 7 6.14 -13.37 -11.77
C PHE A 7 5.37 -12.40 -10.88
N LEU A 8 4.50 -11.61 -11.51
CA LEU A 8 3.48 -10.79 -10.87
C LEU A 8 2.40 -11.71 -10.29
N ALA A 9 2.57 -12.12 -9.04
CA ALA A 9 1.44 -12.42 -8.17
C ALA A 9 1.66 -11.63 -6.87
N PRO A 10 0.68 -10.84 -6.40
CA PRO A 10 0.77 -10.39 -5.03
C PRO A 10 0.70 -11.65 -4.16
N PRO A 11 1.67 -11.91 -3.27
CA PRO A 11 1.34 -12.74 -2.13
C PRO A 11 0.13 -12.04 -1.51
N THR A 12 -1.02 -12.70 -1.42
CA THR A 12 -2.03 -12.30 -0.46
C THR A 12 -1.31 -12.41 0.88
N ALA A 13 -0.67 -11.32 1.29
CA ALA A 13 0.08 -11.27 2.52
C ALA A 13 -0.91 -11.73 3.59
N PRO A 14 -0.55 -12.73 4.42
CA PRO A 14 -1.44 -13.17 5.48
C PRO A 14 -1.88 -11.92 6.22
N ALA A 15 -3.18 -11.79 6.46
CA ALA A 15 -3.69 -10.70 7.28
C ALA A 15 -2.91 -10.76 8.58
N VAL A 16 -2.04 -9.77 8.82
CA VAL A 16 -1.25 -9.70 10.04
C VAL A 16 -2.27 -9.54 11.16
N ALA A 17 -2.55 -10.62 11.86
CA ALA A 17 -3.35 -10.60 13.07
C ALA A 17 -2.52 -9.82 14.09
N THR A 18 -3.00 -8.63 14.45
CA THR A 18 -2.41 -7.78 15.46
C THR A 18 -3.47 -7.50 16.50
N ASP A 19 -3.11 -7.68 17.77
CA ASP A 19 -4.00 -7.39 18.91
C ASP A 19 -4.02 -5.90 19.25
N ASP A 20 -3.22 -5.08 18.55
CA ASP A 20 -3.22 -3.63 18.70
C ASP A 20 -4.23 -2.98 17.75
N PRO A 21 -5.27 -2.32 18.30
CA PRO A 21 -6.28 -1.65 17.49
C PRO A 21 -5.70 -0.54 16.61
N ALA A 22 -4.62 0.13 17.02
CA ALA A 22 -3.98 1.17 16.22
C ALA A 22 -3.28 0.58 14.99
N LEU A 23 -2.53 -0.53 15.17
CA LEU A 23 -1.90 -1.22 14.04
C LEU A 23 -2.94 -1.84 13.10
N ALA A 24 -4.01 -2.42 13.65
CA ALA A 24 -5.11 -2.95 12.86
C ALA A 24 -5.76 -1.88 11.97
N ALA A 25 -5.96 -0.67 12.51
CA ALA A 25 -6.50 0.47 11.77
C ALA A 25 -5.55 0.93 10.64
N LEU A 26 -4.23 0.94 10.87
CA LEU A 26 -3.25 1.27 9.84
C LEU A 26 -3.20 0.22 8.72
N TYR A 27 -3.28 -1.08 9.04
CA TYR A 27 -3.37 -2.11 8.02
C TYR A 27 -4.66 -2.02 7.20
N ALA A 28 -5.80 -1.74 7.84
CA ALA A 28 -7.04 -1.49 7.13
C ALA A 28 -6.92 -0.29 6.18
N THR A 29 -6.25 0.77 6.64
CA THR A 29 -5.97 1.97 5.84
C THR A 29 -5.07 1.65 4.64
N ARG A 30 -3.99 0.89 4.86
CA ARG A 30 -3.08 0.43 3.81
C ARG A 30 -3.83 -0.34 2.72
N ARG A 31 -4.67 -1.30 3.10
CA ARG A 31 -5.48 -2.08 2.14
C ARG A 31 -6.40 -1.18 1.30
N ARG A 32 -7.09 -0.23 1.92
CA ARG A 32 -7.96 0.73 1.21
C ARG A 32 -7.18 1.59 0.21
N LEU A 33 -5.96 2.01 0.57
CA LEU A 33 -5.09 2.78 -0.32
C LEU A 33 -4.58 1.93 -1.50
N GLU A 34 -4.21 0.67 -1.25
CA GLU A 34 -3.82 -0.29 -2.29
C GLU A 34 -4.98 -0.55 -3.28
N GLU A 35 -6.20 -0.75 -2.76
CA GLU A 35 -7.43 -0.88 -3.56
C GLU A 35 -7.71 0.38 -4.38
N ALA A 36 -7.57 1.57 -3.79
CA ALA A 36 -7.75 2.83 -4.50
C ALA A 36 -6.74 3.02 -5.63
N VAL A 37 -5.46 2.64 -5.43
CA VAL A 37 -4.45 2.66 -6.48
C VAL A 37 -4.81 1.69 -7.61
N ALA A 38 -5.28 0.48 -7.28
CA ALA A 38 -5.73 -0.49 -8.29
C ALA A 38 -6.92 0.06 -9.10
N ALA A 39 -7.91 0.66 -8.43
CA ALA A 39 -9.06 1.28 -9.06
C ALA A 39 -8.67 2.47 -9.96
N LEU A 40 -7.72 3.31 -9.52
CA LEU A 40 -7.20 4.42 -10.31
C LEU A 40 -6.48 3.92 -11.57
N ARG A 41 -5.66 2.88 -11.45
CA ARG A 41 -4.97 2.25 -12.59
C ARG A 41 -5.95 1.68 -13.61
N ALA A 42 -7.04 1.08 -13.16
CA ALA A 42 -8.07 0.52 -14.04
C ALA A 42 -8.78 1.59 -14.90
N ARG A 43 -8.93 2.81 -14.39
CA ARG A 43 -9.56 3.93 -15.10
C ARG A 43 -8.59 4.83 -15.88
N LYS A 44 -7.27 4.58 -15.82
CA LYS A 44 -6.22 5.44 -16.41
C LYS A 44 -6.52 5.85 -17.86
N ALA A 45 -6.99 4.91 -18.68
CA ALA A 45 -7.24 5.14 -20.10
C ALA A 45 -8.39 6.14 -20.38
N ALA A 46 -9.26 6.38 -19.40
CA ALA A 46 -10.39 7.29 -19.49
C ALA A 46 -10.16 8.62 -18.73
N MET A 47 -8.95 8.85 -18.21
CA MET A 47 -8.62 10.06 -17.45
C MET A 47 -7.66 10.96 -18.22
N ASP A 48 -7.74 12.26 -17.92
CA ASP A 48 -6.67 13.19 -18.26
C ASP A 48 -5.35 12.73 -17.63
N SER A 49 -4.25 12.88 -18.36
CA SER A 49 -2.96 12.38 -17.92
C SER A 49 -2.44 13.13 -16.70
N THR A 50 -2.62 14.45 -16.63
CA THR A 50 -2.16 15.25 -15.49
C THR A 50 -2.97 14.91 -14.25
N ALA A 51 -4.30 14.89 -14.37
CA ALA A 51 -5.19 14.50 -13.28
C ALA A 51 -4.90 13.09 -12.74
N TYR A 52 -4.61 12.13 -13.64
CA TYR A 52 -4.21 10.78 -13.25
C TYR A 52 -2.91 10.77 -12.44
N GLN A 53 -1.89 11.52 -12.86
CA GLN A 53 -0.61 11.55 -12.15
C GLN A 53 -0.74 12.21 -10.77
N GLU A 54 -1.49 13.29 -10.66
CA GLU A 54 -1.72 13.98 -9.39
C GLU A 54 -2.47 13.07 -8.39
N GLU A 55 -3.54 12.39 -8.82
CA GLU A 55 -4.23 11.42 -7.96
C GLU A 55 -3.33 10.24 -7.59
N LEU A 56 -2.53 9.74 -8.53
CA LEU A 56 -1.63 8.62 -8.28
C LEU A 56 -0.55 9.00 -7.27
N GLU A 57 0.06 10.17 -7.41
CA GLU A 57 1.06 10.69 -6.49
C GLU A 57 0.46 10.84 -5.08
N ALA A 58 -0.73 11.45 -4.97
CA ALA A 58 -1.39 11.63 -3.68
C ALA A 58 -1.66 10.29 -2.97
N LEU A 59 -2.11 9.27 -3.71
CA LEU A 59 -2.33 7.93 -3.16
C LEU A 59 -1.02 7.26 -2.73
N LEU A 60 0.03 7.36 -3.54
CA LEU A 60 1.33 6.76 -3.23
C LEU A 60 2.02 7.43 -2.03
N LEU A 61 1.93 8.74 -1.89
CA LEU A 61 2.45 9.47 -0.73
C LEU A 61 1.73 9.07 0.56
N ARG A 62 0.39 8.93 0.52
CA ARG A 62 -0.38 8.43 1.66
C ARG A 62 0.01 7.00 2.01
N LEU A 63 0.16 6.12 1.01
CA LEU A 63 0.58 4.74 1.22
C LEU A 63 1.97 4.66 1.86
N ALA A 64 2.92 5.46 1.37
CA ALA A 64 4.26 5.53 1.93
C ALA A 64 4.27 5.99 3.39
N ARG A 65 3.44 6.99 3.73
CA ARG A 65 3.26 7.47 5.11
C ARG A 65 2.68 6.37 6.01
N THR A 66 1.58 5.75 5.61
CA THR A 66 0.97 4.65 6.37
C THR A 66 1.95 3.50 6.59
N ASN A 67 2.73 3.13 5.56
CA ASN A 67 3.75 2.10 5.69
C ASN A 67 4.86 2.48 6.68
N ARG A 68 5.24 3.76 6.76
CA ARG A 68 6.21 4.24 7.75
C ARG A 68 5.63 4.16 9.16
N GLU A 69 4.40 4.60 9.36
CA GLU A 69 3.72 4.55 10.67
C GLU A 69 3.58 3.11 11.18
N ILE A 70 3.22 2.18 10.30
CA ILE A 70 3.18 0.74 10.60
C ILE A 70 4.55 0.27 11.11
N ARG A 71 5.63 0.55 10.35
CA ARG A 71 6.99 0.15 10.76
C ARG A 71 7.38 0.74 12.10
N THR A 72 7.12 2.03 12.32
CA THR A 72 7.42 2.70 13.58
C THR A 72 6.70 2.07 14.77
N LEU A 73 5.41 1.72 14.63
CA LEU A 73 4.67 1.04 15.71
C LEU A 73 5.09 -0.42 15.89
N GLU A 74 5.48 -1.12 14.82
CA GLU A 74 6.02 -2.47 14.90
C GLU A 74 7.40 -2.48 15.60
N GLU A 75 8.28 -1.53 15.28
CA GLU A 75 9.61 -1.37 15.87
C GLU A 75 9.50 -0.99 17.35
N GLY A 76 8.69 0.00 17.71
CA GLY A 76 8.47 0.41 19.09
C GLY A 76 7.84 -0.65 20.00
N ARG A 77 7.30 -1.75 19.43
CA ARG A 77 6.84 -2.93 20.18
C ARG A 77 7.87 -4.05 20.28
N ARG A 78 8.88 -4.05 19.41
CA ARG A 78 9.98 -5.03 19.46
C ARG A 78 11.06 -4.61 20.45
N GLU A 79 11.10 -3.34 20.82
CA GLU A 79 11.93 -2.84 21.91
C GLU A 79 11.26 -3.18 23.26
N PRO A 80 11.96 -3.90 24.17
CA PRO A 80 11.43 -4.33 25.47
C PRO A 80 11.32 -3.20 26.50
#